data_AF-A0A7G2U882-F1
#
_entry.id   AF-A0A7G2U882-F1
#
_cell.length_a   1.000
_cell.length_b   1.000
_cell.length_c   1.000
_cell.angle_alpha   90.00
_cell.angle_beta   90.00
_cell.angle_gamma   90.00
#
_symmetry.space_group_name_H-M   'P 1'
#
loop_
_entity.id
_entity.type
_entity.pdbx_description
1 polymer ?
#
loop_
_entity_poly.entity_id
_entity_poly.type
_entity_poly.pdbx_seq_one_letter_code
_entity_poly.pdbx_strand_id
1 'polypeptide(L)'
;MILTVLALYTSFLASSVKAPQLIVPYPKNGYKIAMALCLANALLFLGVSIVTGALFRMNFDIGRVYEFRTEFSQSLDVGIFAYLNLWTQKIFTPFLLAVGLHRKNWMIVAFCIGMHILYFGLTQHRQHLFVPALVFFAWYVYKKQWPFTYGLILSGVFVLFSTILIMGLDLKVLGALIIRRAFFVAASVTEGWVHYFSENPYVYFSDNILSSFLATEYTNQSLPMYVGDRILPGLDLAYNAGIVATGFAQLGALGVVIYALIMGFYLRAINSLIRNGVPAFIPAAILFLPVRTAWAASDLFASLLSHGLIVGLLVVWLYGSHTQTDGKR
;
A
#
# COMPACT_ATOMS: atom_id res chain seq x y z
N MET A 1 -2.64 17.01 -14.18
CA MET A 1 -2.95 17.84 -12.98
C MET A 1 -4.45 17.89 -12.67
N ILE A 2 -5.31 18.33 -13.61
CA ILE A 2 -6.76 18.50 -13.37
C ILE A 2 -7.42 17.20 -12.88
N LEU A 3 -7.15 16.07 -13.55
CA LEU A 3 -7.69 14.76 -13.15
C LEU A 3 -7.28 14.34 -11.73
N THR A 4 -6.05 14.64 -11.32
CA THR A 4 -5.54 14.34 -9.97
C THR A 4 -6.28 15.19 -8.92
N VAL A 5 -6.47 16.48 -9.19
CA VAL A 5 -7.24 17.37 -8.31
C VAL A 5 -8.70 16.91 -8.22
N LEU A 6 -9.31 16.55 -9.35
CA LEU A 6 -10.65 15.99 -9.41
C LEU A 6 -10.77 14.71 -8.56
N ALA A 7 -9.82 13.78 -8.69
CA ALA A 7 -9.81 12.54 -7.93
C ALA A 7 -9.67 12.79 -6.41
N LEU A 8 -8.72 13.65 -6.01
CA LEU A 8 -8.53 14.00 -4.60
C LEU A 8 -9.76 14.67 -4.01
N TYR A 9 -10.35 15.63 -4.73
CA TYR A 9 -11.56 16.33 -4.31
C TYR A 9 -12.76 15.39 -4.20
N THR A 10 -12.97 14.53 -5.19
CA THR A 10 -14.03 13.52 -5.20
C THR A 10 -13.90 12.55 -4.03
N SER A 11 -12.69 12.04 -3.79
CA SER A 11 -12.40 11.14 -2.67
C SER A 11 -12.63 11.83 -1.33
N PHE A 12 -12.18 13.09 -1.20
CA PHE A 12 -12.42 13.90 -0.01
C PHE A 12 -13.91 14.10 0.28
N LEU A 13 -14.69 14.49 -0.73
CA LEU A 13 -16.14 14.66 -0.60
C LEU A 13 -16.80 13.35 -0.15
N ALA A 14 -16.53 12.24 -0.85
CA ALA A 14 -17.08 10.92 -0.50
C ALA A 14 -16.70 10.48 0.92
N SER A 15 -15.47 10.80 1.37
CA SER A 15 -15.01 10.51 2.73
C SER A 15 -15.67 11.38 3.81
N SER A 16 -16.13 12.58 3.43
CA SER A 16 -16.66 13.61 4.32
C SER A 16 -18.20 13.66 4.39
N VAL A 17 -18.90 12.93 3.52
CA VAL A 17 -20.37 12.87 3.54
C VAL A 17 -20.85 12.40 4.92
N LYS A 18 -21.64 13.27 5.59
CA LYS A 18 -22.36 12.98 6.83
C LYS A 18 -23.51 12.02 6.56
N ALA A 19 -23.20 10.76 6.27
CA ALA A 19 -24.22 9.70 6.27
C ALA A 19 -24.12 8.89 7.56
N PRO A 20 -25.21 8.21 7.98
CA PRO A 20 -25.28 7.48 9.24
C PRO A 20 -24.05 6.61 9.42
N GLN A 21 -23.53 6.59 10.65
CA GLN A 21 -22.37 5.77 10.98
C GLN A 21 -22.70 4.32 10.60
N LEU A 22 -21.81 3.67 9.86
CA LEU A 22 -21.89 2.23 9.65
C LEU A 22 -21.67 1.59 11.02
N ILE A 23 -22.76 1.27 11.72
CA ILE A 23 -22.73 0.51 12.97
C ILE A 23 -22.54 -0.94 12.57
N VAL A 24 -21.29 -1.30 12.27
CA VAL A 24 -20.93 -2.71 12.07
C VAL A 24 -20.63 -3.28 13.46
N PRO A 25 -21.43 -4.24 13.96
CA PRO A 25 -21.20 -4.81 15.28
C PRO A 25 -19.83 -5.46 15.32
N TYR A 26 -19.05 -5.18 16.37
CA TYR A 26 -17.75 -5.80 16.53
C TYR A 26 -17.88 -7.26 16.96
N PRO A 27 -17.08 -8.18 16.41
CA PRO A 27 -17.12 -9.57 16.82
C PRO A 27 -16.62 -9.73 18.25
N LYS A 28 -17.25 -10.64 19.01
CA LYS A 28 -16.77 -11.01 20.35
C LYS A 28 -15.33 -11.53 20.22
N ASN A 29 -14.43 -11.04 21.09
CA ASN A 29 -13.00 -11.36 21.05
C ASN A 29 -12.27 -10.98 19.75
N GLY A 30 -12.77 -10.02 18.95
CA GLY A 30 -12.17 -9.59 17.70
C GLY A 30 -10.66 -9.30 17.78
N TYR A 31 -10.19 -8.67 18.87
CA TYR A 31 -8.75 -8.48 19.10
C TYR A 31 -7.95 -9.79 19.16
N LYS A 32 -8.43 -10.80 19.88
CA LYS A 32 -7.74 -12.11 19.94
C LYS A 32 -7.73 -12.78 18.57
N ILE A 33 -8.83 -12.66 17.82
CA ILE A 33 -8.94 -13.16 16.45
C ILE A 33 -7.93 -12.44 15.54
N ALA A 34 -7.85 -11.11 15.61
CA ALA A 34 -6.88 -10.32 14.83
C ALA A 34 -5.44 -10.71 15.14
N MET A 35 -5.09 -10.82 16.43
CA MET A 35 -3.75 -11.23 16.86
C MET A 35 -3.41 -12.66 16.40
N ALA A 36 -4.33 -13.61 16.58
CA ALA A 36 -4.13 -15.00 16.15
C ALA A 36 -3.99 -15.10 14.63
N LEU A 37 -4.86 -14.43 13.87
CA LEU A 37 -4.80 -14.40 12.41
C LEU A 37 -3.47 -13.84 11.91
N CYS A 38 -3.05 -12.69 12.45
CA CYS A 38 -1.82 -12.04 12.00
C CYS A 38 -0.57 -12.85 12.38
N LEU A 39 -0.55 -13.42 13.59
CA LEU A 39 0.57 -14.25 14.04
C LEU A 39 0.63 -15.58 13.28
N ALA A 40 -0.50 -16.23 13.05
CA ALA A 40 -0.58 -17.47 12.28
C ALA A 40 -0.06 -17.26 10.85
N ASN A 41 -0.41 -16.15 10.19
CA ASN A 41 0.10 -15.85 8.85
C ASN A 41 1.61 -15.52 8.85
N ALA A 42 2.11 -14.80 9.86
CA ALA A 42 3.55 -14.55 9.99
C ALA A 42 4.35 -15.85 10.20
N LEU A 43 3.83 -16.77 11.02
CA LEU A 43 4.44 -18.08 11.24
C LEU A 43 4.30 -18.99 10.00
N LEU A 44 3.17 -18.93 9.30
CA LEU A 44 2.97 -19.64 8.04
C LEU A 44 4.00 -19.18 7.00
N PHE A 45 4.18 -17.87 6.82
CA PHE A 45 5.20 -17.32 5.93
C PHE A 45 6.60 -17.86 6.26
N LEU A 46 6.96 -17.87 7.56
CA LEU A 46 8.25 -18.41 8.01
C LEU A 46 8.37 -19.91 7.71
N GLY A 47 7.32 -20.68 7.99
CA GLY A 47 7.26 -22.12 7.70
C GLY A 47 7.42 -22.43 6.22
N VAL A 48 6.66 -21.73 5.35
CA VAL A 48 6.78 -21.90 3.89
C VAL A 48 8.19 -21.52 3.42
N SER A 49 8.77 -20.43 3.95
CA SER A 49 10.13 -20.00 3.61
C SER A 49 11.21 -21.03 3.99
N ILE A 50 10.99 -21.80 5.06
CA ILE A 50 11.88 -22.89 5.47
C ILE A 50 11.70 -24.09 4.54
N VAL A 51 10.45 -24.51 4.29
CA VAL A 51 10.13 -25.71 3.48
C VAL A 51 10.58 -25.56 2.03
N THR A 52 10.43 -24.38 1.45
CA THR A 52 10.89 -24.10 0.07
C THR A 52 12.41 -23.91 -0.03
N GLY A 53 13.10 -23.84 1.11
CA GLY A 53 14.52 -23.53 1.19
C GLY A 53 14.86 -22.06 0.90
N ALA A 54 13.86 -21.21 0.65
CA ALA A 54 14.06 -19.78 0.36
C ALA A 54 14.83 -19.07 1.48
N LEU A 55 14.57 -19.45 2.74
CA LEU A 55 15.27 -18.90 3.91
C LEU A 55 16.80 -19.10 3.81
N PHE A 56 17.25 -20.25 3.33
CA PHE A 56 18.68 -20.56 3.24
C PHE A 56 19.36 -19.93 2.01
N ARG A 57 18.57 -19.35 1.11
CA ARG A 57 19.02 -18.61 -0.07
C ARG A 57 18.87 -17.09 0.09
N MET A 58 18.69 -16.60 1.32
CA MET A 58 18.62 -15.16 1.57
C MET A 58 19.90 -14.48 1.08
N ASN A 59 19.71 -13.36 0.40
CA ASN A 59 20.80 -12.52 -0.05
C ASN A 59 20.75 -11.18 0.68
N PHE A 60 21.87 -10.48 0.80
CA PHE A 60 21.90 -9.09 1.24
C PHE A 60 22.70 -8.21 0.26
N ASP A 61 23.19 -8.80 -0.82
CA ASP A 61 23.88 -8.10 -1.90
C ASP A 61 22.88 -7.39 -2.82
N ILE A 62 22.90 -6.06 -2.73
CA ILE A 62 22.07 -5.12 -3.49
C ILE A 62 22.36 -5.21 -5.01
N GLY A 63 23.49 -5.78 -5.44
CA GLY A 63 23.85 -5.96 -6.85
C GLY A 63 23.06 -7.07 -7.55
N ARG A 64 22.51 -8.05 -6.82
CA ARG A 64 21.84 -9.24 -7.39
C ARG A 64 20.32 -9.24 -7.19
N VAL A 65 19.72 -8.06 -7.02
CA VAL A 65 18.29 -7.89 -6.68
C VAL A 65 17.34 -8.59 -7.67
N TYR A 66 17.66 -8.60 -8.96
CA TYR A 66 16.75 -9.13 -9.98
C TYR A 66 16.74 -10.66 -10.05
N GLU A 67 17.89 -11.32 -9.87
CA GLU A 67 18.00 -12.79 -9.86
C GLU A 67 17.20 -13.38 -8.69
N PHE A 68 17.39 -12.84 -7.49
CA PHE A 68 16.71 -13.31 -6.28
C PHE A 68 15.20 -13.02 -6.28
N ARG A 69 14.73 -11.99 -7.00
CA ARG A 69 13.29 -11.70 -7.13
C ARG A 69 12.56 -12.74 -7.95
N THR A 70 13.17 -13.21 -9.04
CA THR A 70 12.58 -14.23 -9.90
C THR A 70 12.50 -15.56 -9.13
N GLU A 71 13.56 -15.93 -8.41
CA GLU A 71 13.57 -17.12 -7.55
C GLU A 71 12.56 -17.04 -6.40
N PHE A 72 12.45 -15.87 -5.75
CA PHE A 72 11.45 -15.63 -4.70
C PHE A 72 10.03 -15.82 -5.23
N SER A 73 9.70 -15.18 -6.36
CA SER A 73 8.35 -15.22 -6.95
C SER A 73 7.96 -16.65 -7.37
N GLN A 74 8.90 -17.42 -7.93
CA GLN A 74 8.66 -18.80 -8.34
C GLN A 74 8.45 -19.75 -7.17
N SER A 75 9.08 -19.48 -6.01
CA SER A 75 9.10 -20.39 -4.87
C SER A 75 8.02 -20.09 -3.83
N LEU A 76 7.67 -18.82 -3.66
CA LEU A 76 6.80 -18.36 -2.57
C LEU A 76 5.47 -17.75 -3.05
N ASP A 77 5.41 -17.18 -4.26
CA ASP A 77 4.22 -16.49 -4.77
C ASP A 77 3.38 -17.39 -5.68
N VAL A 78 2.97 -18.55 -5.16
CA VAL A 78 2.14 -19.54 -5.88
C VAL A 78 0.69 -19.50 -5.42
N GLY A 79 -0.23 -19.24 -6.35
CA GLY A 79 -1.68 -19.29 -6.10
C GLY A 79 -2.12 -18.38 -4.95
N ILE A 80 -2.82 -18.95 -3.95
CA ILE A 80 -3.33 -18.19 -2.81
C ILE A 80 -2.22 -17.68 -1.89
N PHE A 81 -1.05 -18.34 -1.86
CA PHE A 81 0.07 -17.94 -1.02
C PHE A 81 0.70 -16.62 -1.46
N ALA A 82 0.65 -16.28 -2.75
CA ALA A 82 1.08 -14.98 -3.25
C ALA A 82 0.35 -13.83 -2.53
N TYR A 83 -0.98 -13.96 -2.39
CA TYR A 83 -1.78 -12.96 -1.68
C TYR A 83 -1.49 -12.96 -0.18
N LEU A 84 -1.43 -14.13 0.45
CA LEU A 84 -1.13 -14.24 1.89
C LEU A 84 0.24 -13.67 2.25
N ASN A 85 1.27 -13.91 1.43
CA ASN A 85 2.60 -13.36 1.62
C ASN A 85 2.59 -11.83 1.56
N LEU A 86 1.95 -11.27 0.52
CA LEU A 86 1.81 -9.82 0.37
C LEU A 86 1.07 -9.20 1.56
N TRP A 87 -0.02 -9.81 2.02
CA TRP A 87 -0.77 -9.34 3.19
C TRP A 87 0.02 -9.47 4.48
N THR A 88 0.82 -10.53 4.62
CA THR A 88 1.67 -10.73 5.79
C THR A 88 2.70 -9.62 5.91
N GLN A 89 3.38 -9.31 4.81
CA GLN A 89 4.40 -8.27 4.75
C GLN A 89 3.84 -6.85 4.88
N LYS A 90 2.68 -6.58 4.26
CA LYS A 90 2.12 -5.21 4.18
C LYS A 90 1.13 -4.86 5.29
N ILE A 91 0.44 -5.85 5.86
CA ILE A 91 -0.68 -5.63 6.80
C ILE A 91 -0.44 -6.34 8.13
N PHE A 92 -0.24 -7.67 8.12
CA PHE A 92 -0.25 -8.45 9.37
C PHE A 92 0.96 -8.16 10.26
N THR A 93 2.18 -8.19 9.73
CA THR A 93 3.38 -7.89 10.55
C THR A 93 3.42 -6.43 11.01
N PRO A 94 3.08 -5.43 10.18
CA PRO A 94 2.95 -4.03 10.63
C PRO A 94 1.89 -3.84 11.73
N PHE A 95 0.76 -4.56 11.65
CA PHE A 95 -0.26 -4.55 12.69
C PHE A 95 0.27 -5.13 14.01
N LEU A 96 0.90 -6.31 13.99
CA LEU A 96 1.51 -6.92 15.17
C LEU A 96 2.55 -5.99 15.81
N LEU A 97 3.37 -5.34 14.99
CA LEU A 97 4.36 -4.36 15.45
C LEU A 97 3.68 -3.16 16.12
N ALA A 98 2.63 -2.60 15.52
CA ALA A 98 1.90 -1.46 16.07
C ALA A 98 1.24 -1.80 17.43
N VAL A 99 0.62 -2.98 17.53
CA VAL A 99 0.03 -3.48 18.78
C VAL A 99 1.11 -3.78 19.82
N GLY A 100 2.22 -4.40 19.42
CA GLY A 100 3.37 -4.69 20.29
C GLY A 100 3.96 -3.43 20.91
N LEU A 101 4.16 -2.37 20.11
CA LEU A 101 4.61 -1.06 20.60
C LEU A 101 3.59 -0.44 21.57
N HIS A 102 2.29 -0.51 21.24
CA HIS A 102 1.24 0.06 22.08
C HIS A 102 1.11 -0.64 23.44
N ARG A 103 1.19 -1.97 23.46
CA ARG A 103 1.11 -2.79 24.68
C ARG A 103 2.48 -2.98 25.37
N LYS A 104 3.54 -2.37 24.85
CA LYS A 104 4.94 -2.54 25.32
C LYS A 104 5.41 -4.00 25.36
N ASN A 105 4.87 -4.84 24.48
CA ASN A 105 5.31 -6.23 24.34
C ASN A 105 6.52 -6.29 23.42
N TRP A 106 7.71 -6.10 24.00
CA TRP A 106 8.97 -6.06 23.26
C TRP A 106 9.33 -7.37 22.58
N MET A 107 8.80 -8.51 23.02
CA MET A 107 9.00 -9.80 22.31
C MET A 107 8.31 -9.78 20.95
N ILE A 108 7.06 -9.29 20.86
CA ILE A 108 6.35 -9.13 19.59
C ILE A 108 7.06 -8.10 18.70
N VAL A 109 7.56 -7.02 19.29
CA VAL A 109 8.32 -5.99 18.56
C VAL A 109 9.59 -6.59 17.95
N ALA A 110 10.39 -7.30 18.74
CA ALA A 110 11.61 -7.95 18.28
C ALA A 110 11.34 -8.98 17.19
N PHE A 111 10.31 -9.82 17.36
CA PHE A 111 9.85 -10.77 16.35
C PHE A 111 9.49 -10.05 15.03
N CYS A 112 8.70 -8.99 15.09
CA CYS A 112 8.28 -8.25 13.90
C CYS A 112 9.46 -7.56 13.20
N ILE A 113 10.42 -7.01 13.95
CA ILE A 113 11.65 -6.44 13.37
C ILE A 113 12.45 -7.53 12.65
N GLY A 114 12.63 -8.70 13.28
CA GLY A 114 13.27 -9.86 12.66
C GLY A 114 12.57 -10.30 11.36
N MET A 115 11.23 -10.36 11.35
CA MET A 115 10.46 -10.67 10.15
C MET A 115 10.69 -9.66 9.02
N HIS A 116 10.80 -8.36 9.31
CA HIS A 116 11.07 -7.35 8.28
C HIS A 116 12.49 -7.44 7.70
N ILE A 117 13.48 -7.79 8.53
CA ILE A 117 14.85 -8.07 8.05
C ILE A 117 14.84 -9.30 7.14
N LEU A 118 14.09 -10.34 7.53
CA LEU A 118 13.92 -11.55 6.74
C LEU A 118 13.20 -11.27 5.40
N TYR A 119 12.14 -10.47 5.40
CA TYR A 119 11.48 -10.03 4.15
C TYR A 119 12.44 -9.28 3.24
N PHE A 120 13.28 -8.40 3.81
CA PHE A 120 14.31 -7.71 3.04
C PHE A 120 15.32 -8.70 2.44
N GLY A 121 15.82 -9.66 3.22
CA GLY A 121 16.78 -10.67 2.74
C GLY A 121 16.22 -11.58 1.64
N LEU A 122 14.93 -11.92 1.72
CA LEU A 122 14.25 -12.76 0.74
C LEU A 122 13.87 -12.01 -0.55
N THR A 123 13.33 -10.80 -0.43
CA THR A 123 12.73 -10.08 -1.57
C THR A 123 13.62 -8.99 -2.16
N GLN A 124 14.67 -8.59 -1.44
CA GLN A 124 15.51 -7.44 -1.74
C GLN A 124 14.75 -6.11 -1.89
N HIS A 125 13.53 -6.00 -1.37
CA HIS A 125 12.76 -4.76 -1.39
C HIS A 125 13.08 -3.90 -0.16
N ARG A 126 13.78 -2.78 -0.38
CA ARG A 126 14.15 -1.79 0.67
C ARG A 126 12.96 -1.26 1.48
N GLN A 127 11.75 -1.35 0.91
CA GLN A 127 10.51 -0.96 1.58
C GLN A 127 10.30 -1.71 2.91
N HIS A 128 10.72 -2.98 3.02
CA HIS A 128 10.54 -3.75 4.26
C HIS A 128 11.33 -3.18 5.44
N LEU A 129 12.48 -2.55 5.20
CA LEU A 129 13.25 -1.89 6.26
C LEU A 129 12.65 -0.54 6.67
N PHE A 130 11.91 0.12 5.77
CA PHE A 130 11.24 1.39 6.04
C PHE A 130 9.97 1.20 6.89
N VAL A 131 9.27 0.07 6.75
CA VAL A 131 7.99 -0.16 7.42
C VAL A 131 8.08 -0.12 8.95
N PRO A 132 9.05 -0.77 9.63
CA PRO A 132 9.18 -0.65 11.08
C PRO A 132 9.39 0.79 11.56
N ALA A 133 10.19 1.57 10.83
CA ALA A 133 10.42 2.99 11.13
C ALA A 133 9.13 3.81 10.97
N LEU A 134 8.35 3.54 9.91
CA LEU A 134 7.04 4.18 9.68
C LEU A 134 6.04 3.84 10.80
N VAL A 135 5.95 2.58 11.21
CA VAL A 135 5.05 2.14 12.29
C VAL A 135 5.44 2.79 13.62
N PHE A 136 6.74 2.82 13.93
CA PHE A 136 7.26 3.50 15.11
C PHE A 136 6.95 4.99 15.09
N PHE A 137 7.17 5.66 13.95
CA PHE A 137 6.89 7.08 13.78
C PHE A 137 5.39 7.39 13.98
N ALA A 138 4.49 6.62 13.37
CA ALA A 138 3.06 6.77 13.54
C ALA A 138 2.64 6.62 15.02
N TRP A 139 3.17 5.61 15.71
CA TRP A 139 2.94 5.42 17.15
C TRP A 139 3.49 6.57 17.99
N TYR A 140 4.70 7.06 17.67
CA TYR A 140 5.36 8.14 18.41
C TYR A 140 4.62 9.47 18.29
N VAL A 141 4.24 9.84 17.07
CA VAL A 141 3.43 11.05 16.78
C VAL A 141 2.11 11.01 17.52
N TYR A 142 1.42 9.86 17.50
CA TYR A 142 0.17 9.67 18.23
C TYR A 142 0.35 9.79 19.74
N LYS A 143 1.38 9.14 20.30
CA LYS A 143 1.66 9.20 21.74
C LYS A 143 2.01 10.61 22.21
N LYS A 144 2.74 11.37 21.39
CA LYS A 144 3.12 12.75 21.68
C LYS A 144 2.01 13.77 21.38
N GLN A 145 0.88 13.34 20.82
CA GLN A 145 -0.24 14.22 20.44
C GLN A 145 0.24 15.38 19.56
N TRP A 146 1.19 15.12 18.67
CA TRP A 146 1.71 16.16 17.78
C TRP A 146 0.59 16.66 16.87
N PRO A 147 0.30 17.98 16.84
CA PRO A 147 -0.70 18.50 15.93
C PRO A 147 -0.27 18.25 14.49
N PHE A 148 -1.26 17.97 13.65
CA PHE A 148 -1.09 17.65 12.24
C PHE A 148 -0.28 18.71 11.47
N THR A 149 -0.35 19.97 11.92
CA THR A 149 0.44 21.09 11.40
C THR A 149 1.94 20.85 11.45
N TYR A 150 2.49 20.22 12.49
CA TYR A 150 3.91 19.87 12.52
C TYR A 150 4.27 18.84 11.46
N GLY A 151 3.38 17.87 11.19
CA GLY A 151 3.58 16.90 10.11
C GLY A 151 3.65 17.58 8.74
N LEU A 152 2.75 18.53 8.49
CA LEU A 152 2.76 19.35 7.26
C LEU A 152 4.04 20.18 7.16
N ILE A 153 4.45 20.85 8.24
CA ILE A 153 5.68 21.66 8.29
C ILE A 153 6.89 20.76 8.03
N LEU A 154 7.02 19.61 8.69
CA LEU A 154 8.12 18.67 8.48
C LEU A 154 8.16 18.15 7.04
N SER A 155 7.00 17.88 6.44
CA SER A 155 6.93 17.48 5.03
C SER A 155 7.37 18.60 4.08
N GLY A 156 6.95 19.84 4.35
CA GLY A 156 7.36 21.02 3.58
C GLY A 156 8.86 21.30 3.72
N VAL A 157 9.40 21.22 4.95
CA VAL A 157 10.84 21.34 5.21
C VAL A 157 11.61 20.24 4.51
N PHE A 158 11.13 18.99 4.53
CA PHE A 158 11.77 17.89 3.81
C PHE A 158 11.81 18.14 2.30
N VAL A 159 10.71 18.62 1.70
CA VAL A 159 10.65 18.98 0.28
C VAL A 159 11.60 20.14 -0.05
N LEU A 160 11.61 21.19 0.77
CA LEU A 160 12.49 22.35 0.60
C LEU A 160 13.97 21.94 0.72
N PHE A 161 14.33 21.21 1.77
CA PHE A 161 15.68 20.67 1.97
C PHE A 161 16.10 19.80 0.79
N SER A 162 15.23 18.90 0.34
CA SER A 162 15.45 18.06 -0.83
C SER A 162 15.72 18.90 -2.09
N THR A 163 14.95 19.97 -2.30
CA THR A 163 15.10 20.87 -3.46
C THR A 163 16.42 21.64 -3.40
N ILE A 164 16.80 22.15 -2.22
CA ILE A 164 18.09 22.83 -2.01
C ILE A 164 19.26 21.88 -2.26
N LEU A 165 19.18 20.62 -1.80
CA LEU A 165 20.22 19.62 -2.06
C LEU A 165 20.42 19.35 -3.55
N ILE A 166 19.34 19.34 -4.35
CA ILE A 166 19.46 19.19 -5.81
C ILE A 166 20.16 20.41 -6.42
N MET A 167 19.73 21.61 -6.05
CA MET A 167 20.23 22.85 -6.65
C MET A 167 21.66 23.18 -6.21
N GLY A 168 22.06 22.83 -4.98
CA GLY A 168 23.31 23.28 -4.38
C GLY A 168 24.49 22.31 -4.42
N LEU A 169 24.28 20.99 -4.58
CA LEU A 169 25.36 20.00 -4.42
C LEU A 169 25.77 19.27 -5.71
N ASP A 170 25.25 19.68 -6.88
CA ASP A 170 25.39 18.94 -8.16
C ASP A 170 25.24 17.41 -7.98
N LEU A 171 24.37 16.99 -7.05
CA LEU A 171 24.07 15.60 -6.74
C LEU A 171 23.13 15.03 -7.81
N LYS A 172 23.52 15.14 -9.08
CA LYS A 172 22.76 14.65 -10.24
C LYS A 172 22.29 13.22 -10.07
N VAL A 173 23.04 12.41 -9.31
CA VAL A 173 22.72 10.99 -9.08
C VAL A 173 21.85 10.79 -7.84
N LEU A 174 22.25 11.32 -6.67
CA LEU A 174 21.57 11.06 -5.39
C LEU A 174 20.26 11.87 -5.25
N GLY A 175 20.28 13.15 -5.65
CA GLY A 175 19.10 14.00 -5.69
C GLY A 175 18.07 13.51 -6.72
N ALA A 176 18.53 13.09 -7.90
CA ALA A 176 17.62 12.49 -8.89
C ALA A 176 17.03 11.17 -8.38
N LEU A 177 17.80 10.26 -7.77
CA LEU A 177 17.26 8.94 -7.42
C LEU A 177 16.16 9.00 -6.34
N ILE A 178 16.27 9.89 -5.35
CA ILE A 178 15.30 9.96 -4.25
C ILE A 178 14.13 10.88 -4.61
N ILE A 179 14.41 12.07 -5.13
CA ILE A 179 13.39 13.12 -5.30
C ILE A 179 12.63 12.89 -6.59
N ARG A 180 13.30 12.47 -7.68
CA ARG A 180 12.60 12.04 -8.91
C ARG A 180 11.65 10.89 -8.60
N ARG A 181 12.11 9.85 -7.88
CA ARG A 181 11.23 8.71 -7.53
C ARG A 181 10.11 9.07 -6.56
N ALA A 182 10.34 9.98 -5.61
CA ALA A 182 9.33 10.35 -4.63
C ALA A 182 8.24 11.25 -5.22
N PHE A 183 8.61 12.23 -6.06
CA PHE A 183 7.68 13.28 -6.50
C PHE A 183 7.37 13.27 -8.00
N PHE A 184 8.33 12.92 -8.86
CA PHE A 184 8.19 13.09 -10.30
C PHE A 184 7.81 11.80 -11.04
N VAL A 185 8.28 10.63 -10.59
CA VAL A 185 8.03 9.35 -11.30
C VAL A 185 6.54 9.03 -11.34
N ALA A 186 5.82 9.12 -10.21
CA ALA A 186 4.39 8.84 -10.21
C ALA A 186 3.61 9.83 -11.09
N ALA A 187 4.02 11.10 -11.10
CA ALA A 187 3.42 12.13 -11.94
C ALA A 187 3.66 11.85 -13.44
N SER A 188 4.91 11.56 -13.83
CA SER A 188 5.26 11.27 -15.23
C SER A 188 4.59 9.99 -15.73
N VAL A 189 4.47 8.97 -14.88
CA VAL A 189 3.75 7.74 -15.24
C VAL A 189 2.26 8.03 -15.44
N THR A 190 1.65 8.81 -14.56
CA THR A 190 0.24 9.20 -14.69
C THR A 190 0.00 9.97 -15.99
N GLU A 191 0.89 10.91 -16.31
CA GLU A 191 0.83 11.66 -17.56
C GLU A 191 0.97 10.76 -18.79
N GLY A 192 1.93 9.84 -18.80
CA GLY A 192 2.13 8.90 -19.91
C GLY A 192 0.88 8.04 -20.18
N TRP A 193 0.26 7.52 -19.13
CA TRP A 193 -1.00 6.78 -19.26
C TRP A 193 -2.14 7.64 -19.80
N VAL A 194 -2.31 8.85 -19.25
CA VAL A 194 -3.39 9.75 -19.70
C VAL A 194 -3.19 10.15 -21.16
N HIS A 195 -1.96 10.45 -21.58
CA HIS A 195 -1.66 10.78 -22.97
C HIS A 195 -1.99 9.61 -23.89
N TYR A 196 -1.51 8.40 -23.56
CA TYR A 196 -1.76 7.19 -24.35
C TYR A 196 -3.26 6.93 -24.52
N PHE A 197 -4.04 6.88 -23.42
CA PHE A 197 -5.48 6.61 -23.47
C PHE A 197 -6.34 7.80 -23.88
N SER A 198 -5.75 8.97 -24.16
CA SER A 198 -6.47 10.07 -24.81
C SER A 198 -6.56 9.86 -26.33
N GLU A 199 -5.64 9.08 -26.89
CA GLU A 199 -5.53 8.82 -28.33
C GLU A 199 -5.91 7.38 -28.70
N ASN A 200 -6.01 6.49 -27.71
CA ASN A 200 -6.29 5.07 -27.87
C ASN A 200 -7.60 4.65 -27.18
N PRO A 201 -8.24 3.55 -27.60
CA PRO A 201 -9.47 3.06 -26.98
C PRO A 201 -9.32 2.81 -25.47
N TYR A 202 -10.37 3.10 -24.71
CA TYR A 202 -10.42 2.74 -23.30
C TYR A 202 -10.54 1.23 -23.11
N VAL A 203 -10.15 0.79 -21.91
CA VAL A 203 -10.05 -0.63 -21.57
C VAL A 203 -11.41 -1.25 -21.16
N TYR A 204 -12.34 -0.46 -20.62
CA TYR A 204 -13.67 -0.95 -20.22
C TYR A 204 -13.64 -2.22 -19.34
N PHE A 205 -12.63 -2.33 -18.47
CA PHE A 205 -12.36 -3.43 -17.55
C PHE A 205 -12.16 -4.81 -18.20
N SER A 206 -11.93 -4.87 -19.52
CA SER A 206 -11.70 -6.12 -20.24
C SER A 206 -10.36 -6.77 -19.89
N ASP A 207 -9.42 -6.03 -19.30
CA ASP A 207 -8.15 -6.54 -18.79
C ASP A 207 -8.31 -7.37 -17.50
N ASN A 208 -9.46 -7.25 -16.82
CA ASN A 208 -9.68 -7.87 -15.51
C ASN A 208 -11.13 -8.36 -15.37
N ILE A 209 -12.00 -7.55 -14.75
CA ILE A 209 -13.34 -7.95 -14.29
C ILE A 209 -14.26 -8.39 -15.43
N LEU A 210 -14.16 -7.74 -16.59
CA LEU A 210 -15.02 -7.99 -17.74
C LEU A 210 -14.32 -8.80 -18.83
N SER A 211 -13.16 -9.41 -18.54
CA SER A 211 -12.36 -10.17 -19.50
C SER A 211 -13.13 -11.33 -20.16
N SER A 212 -14.06 -11.95 -19.45
CA SER A 212 -14.92 -13.03 -19.99
C SER A 212 -16.10 -12.53 -20.82
N PHE A 213 -16.44 -11.23 -20.75
CA PHE A 213 -17.61 -10.66 -21.42
C PHE A 213 -17.24 -9.71 -22.56
N LEU A 214 -16.06 -9.10 -22.50
CA LEU A 214 -15.55 -8.14 -23.47
C LEU A 214 -14.17 -8.60 -23.93
N ALA A 215 -14.09 -9.01 -25.19
CA ALA A 215 -12.82 -9.30 -25.86
C ALA A 215 -12.30 -8.02 -26.52
N THR A 216 -11.19 -7.50 -26.01
CA THR A 216 -10.46 -6.36 -26.57
C THR A 216 -8.99 -6.74 -26.72
N GLU A 217 -8.17 -5.84 -27.26
CA GLU A 217 -6.71 -6.01 -27.29
C GLU A 217 -6.08 -6.09 -25.89
N TYR A 218 -6.78 -5.68 -24.84
CA TYR A 218 -6.30 -5.67 -23.46
C TYR A 218 -6.65 -6.96 -22.69
N THR A 219 -7.51 -7.82 -23.25
CA THR A 219 -7.98 -9.04 -22.58
C THR A 219 -6.84 -10.03 -22.35
N ASN A 220 -6.77 -10.62 -21.16
CA ASN A 220 -5.74 -11.58 -20.72
C ASN A 220 -4.30 -11.04 -20.74
N GLN A 221 -4.11 -9.72 -20.74
CA GLN A 221 -2.79 -9.09 -20.69
C GLN A 221 -2.61 -8.30 -19.40
N SER A 222 -1.37 -8.24 -18.90
CA SER A 222 -1.02 -7.30 -17.85
C SER A 222 -1.05 -5.88 -18.41
N LEU A 223 -2.08 -5.11 -18.08
CA LEU A 223 -2.24 -3.74 -18.58
C LEU A 223 -0.99 -2.86 -18.32
N PRO A 224 -0.34 -2.90 -17.13
CA PRO A 224 0.91 -2.19 -16.93
C PRO A 224 2.05 -2.63 -17.85
N MET A 225 2.12 -3.92 -18.20
CA MET A 225 3.14 -4.42 -19.13
C MET A 225 2.84 -3.97 -20.56
N TYR A 226 1.58 -4.07 -20.98
CA TYR A 226 1.11 -3.61 -22.29
C TYR A 226 1.43 -2.13 -22.49
N VAL A 227 1.02 -1.26 -21.55
CA VAL A 227 1.27 0.18 -21.64
C VAL A 227 2.77 0.48 -21.58
N GLY A 228 3.53 -0.29 -20.79
CA GLY A 228 4.99 -0.16 -20.74
C GLY A 228 5.68 -0.42 -22.07
N ASP A 229 5.26 -1.47 -22.78
CA ASP A 229 5.78 -1.79 -24.12
C ASP A 229 5.43 -0.69 -25.15
N ARG A 230 4.23 -0.10 -25.05
CA ARG A 230 3.80 0.98 -25.96
C ARG A 230 4.52 2.31 -25.73
N ILE A 231 4.75 2.67 -24.46
CA ILE A 231 5.34 3.98 -24.10
C ILE A 231 6.88 3.92 -24.08
N LEU A 232 7.45 2.77 -23.67
CA LEU A 232 8.89 2.56 -23.51
C LEU A 232 9.30 1.23 -24.16
N PRO A 233 9.27 1.14 -25.51
CA PRO A 233 9.51 -0.11 -26.22
C PRO A 233 10.90 -0.68 -25.94
N GLY A 234 10.97 -2.00 -25.76
CA GLY A 234 12.23 -2.72 -25.56
C GLY A 234 12.79 -2.74 -24.13
N LEU A 235 12.11 -2.15 -23.14
CA LEU A 235 12.57 -2.15 -21.74
C LEU A 235 11.98 -3.26 -20.86
N ASP A 236 11.10 -4.12 -21.38
CA ASP A 236 10.42 -5.22 -20.67
C ASP A 236 9.99 -4.83 -19.24
N LEU A 237 9.22 -3.74 -19.15
CA LEU A 237 8.94 -3.01 -17.92
C LEU A 237 7.43 -2.84 -17.73
N ALA A 238 6.93 -3.27 -16.57
CA ALA A 238 5.59 -2.90 -16.13
C ALA A 238 5.52 -1.41 -15.74
N TYR A 239 4.78 -0.62 -16.51
CA TYR A 239 4.56 0.81 -16.31
C TYR A 239 3.46 1.07 -15.27
N ASN A 240 3.70 0.63 -14.04
CA ASN A 240 2.72 0.62 -12.96
C ASN A 240 2.26 2.03 -12.56
N ALA A 241 0.95 2.26 -12.60
CA ALA A 241 0.35 3.56 -12.33
C ALA A 241 -0.75 3.47 -11.25
N GLY A 242 -1.03 4.60 -10.61
CA GLY A 242 -2.07 4.70 -9.57
C GLY A 242 -3.47 4.91 -10.11
N ILE A 243 -4.44 5.01 -9.19
CA ILE A 243 -5.88 5.07 -9.49
C ILE A 243 -6.33 6.17 -10.48
N VAL A 244 -5.58 7.27 -10.59
CA VAL A 244 -5.91 8.35 -11.55
C VAL A 244 -5.62 7.89 -12.97
N ALA A 245 -4.43 7.31 -13.18
CA ALA A 245 -3.99 6.82 -14.49
C ALA A 245 -4.81 5.62 -14.93
N THR A 246 -4.97 4.63 -14.04
CA THR A 246 -5.70 3.41 -14.39
C THR A 246 -7.20 3.68 -14.48
N GLY A 247 -7.77 4.52 -13.61
CA GLY A 247 -9.15 4.98 -13.77
C GLY A 247 -9.40 5.68 -15.11
N PHE A 248 -8.46 6.51 -15.56
CA PHE A 248 -8.54 7.15 -16.88
C PHE A 248 -8.46 6.15 -18.04
N ALA A 249 -7.59 5.14 -17.95
CA ALA A 249 -7.52 4.08 -18.95
C ALA A 249 -8.83 3.30 -19.09
N GLN A 250 -9.57 3.12 -17.99
CA GLN A 250 -10.78 2.32 -17.99
C GLN A 250 -11.97 3.03 -18.66
N LEU A 251 -12.22 4.30 -18.33
CA LEU A 251 -13.41 5.04 -18.77
C LEU A 251 -13.16 6.56 -18.91
N GLY A 252 -11.93 6.97 -19.22
CA GLY A 252 -11.55 8.38 -19.24
C GLY A 252 -11.79 9.09 -17.90
N ALA A 253 -12.21 10.35 -17.94
CA ALA A 253 -12.48 11.14 -16.74
C ALA A 253 -13.55 10.51 -15.82
N LEU A 254 -14.52 9.77 -16.38
CA LEU A 254 -15.54 9.09 -15.59
C LEU A 254 -14.93 7.98 -14.73
N GLY A 255 -13.99 7.21 -15.27
CA GLY A 255 -13.29 6.16 -14.52
C GLY A 255 -12.46 6.73 -13.37
N VAL A 256 -11.83 7.89 -13.56
CA VAL A 256 -11.13 8.64 -12.49
C VAL A 256 -12.07 8.96 -11.34
N VAL A 257 -13.28 9.45 -11.64
CA VAL A 257 -14.30 9.79 -10.62
C VAL A 257 -14.77 8.53 -9.89
N ILE A 258 -15.09 7.45 -10.62
CA ILE A 258 -15.55 6.18 -10.02
C ILE A 258 -14.47 5.63 -9.06
N TYR A 259 -13.22 5.60 -9.49
CA TYR A 259 -12.12 5.10 -8.69
C TYR A 259 -11.89 5.95 -7.43
N ALA A 260 -11.95 7.27 -7.58
CA ALA A 260 -11.84 8.21 -6.47
C ALA A 260 -13.00 8.07 -5.46
N LEU A 261 -14.22 7.84 -5.94
CA LEU A 261 -15.39 7.58 -5.08
C LEU A 261 -15.20 6.32 -4.24
N ILE A 262 -14.79 5.21 -4.85
CA ILE A 262 -14.51 3.95 -4.14
C ILE A 262 -13.44 4.18 -3.07
N MET A 263 -12.35 4.88 -3.41
CA MET A 263 -11.30 5.20 -2.45
C MET A 263 -11.81 6.12 -1.32
N GLY A 264 -12.68 7.08 -1.63
CA GLY A 264 -13.31 7.95 -0.64
C GLY A 264 -14.20 7.18 0.34
N PHE A 265 -15.00 6.23 -0.15
CA PHE A 265 -15.80 5.34 0.70
C PHE A 265 -14.92 4.42 1.56
N TYR A 266 -13.81 3.93 1.02
CA TYR A 266 -12.83 3.18 1.78
C TYR A 266 -12.25 4.01 2.95
N LEU A 267 -11.82 5.25 2.70
CA LEU A 267 -11.35 6.17 3.74
C LEU A 267 -12.45 6.48 4.76
N ARG A 268 -13.70 6.61 4.30
CA ARG A 268 -14.86 6.81 5.18
C ARG A 268 -15.05 5.64 6.15
N ALA A 269 -14.89 4.40 5.68
CA ALA A 269 -15.00 3.21 6.50
C ALA A 269 -13.94 3.23 7.62
N ILE A 270 -12.69 3.55 7.30
CA ILE A 270 -11.60 3.73 8.29
C ILE A 270 -11.95 4.80 9.31
N ASN A 271 -12.38 5.98 8.84
CA ASN A 271 -12.77 7.09 9.71
C ASN A 271 -13.92 6.70 10.65
N SER A 272 -14.84 5.84 10.21
CA SER A 272 -15.91 5.31 11.06
C SER A 272 -15.36 4.45 12.19
N LEU A 273 -14.38 3.57 11.90
CA LEU A 273 -13.73 2.74 12.93
C LEU A 273 -12.96 3.58 13.95
N ILE A 274 -12.27 4.62 13.50
CA ILE A 274 -11.56 5.56 14.38
C ILE A 274 -12.53 6.29 15.31
N ARG A 275 -13.63 6.83 14.77
CA ARG A 275 -14.68 7.48 15.58
C ARG A 275 -15.33 6.51 16.58
N ASN A 276 -15.36 5.22 16.26
CA ASN A 276 -15.90 4.17 17.11
C ASN A 276 -14.87 3.60 18.12
N GLY A 277 -13.74 4.30 18.34
CA GLY A 277 -12.81 4.02 19.44
C GLY A 277 -11.46 3.43 19.02
N VAL A 278 -11.26 3.07 17.74
CA VAL A 278 -9.95 2.60 17.28
C VAL A 278 -8.92 3.75 17.34
N PRO A 279 -7.76 3.57 17.99
CA PRO A 279 -6.69 4.56 18.00
C PRO A 279 -6.21 4.84 16.57
N ALA A 280 -6.22 6.11 16.15
CA ALA A 280 -5.92 6.51 14.78
C ALA A 280 -4.54 6.06 14.26
N PHE A 281 -3.57 5.84 15.17
CA PHE A 281 -2.24 5.36 14.77
C PHE A 281 -2.23 3.93 14.23
N ILE A 282 -3.20 3.07 14.60
CA ILE A 282 -3.28 1.69 14.10
C ILE A 282 -3.55 1.67 12.59
N PRO A 283 -4.66 2.27 12.08
CA PRO A 283 -4.87 2.35 10.65
C PRO A 283 -3.79 3.18 9.95
N ALA A 284 -3.27 4.25 10.56
CA ALA A 284 -2.17 5.01 9.96
C ALA A 284 -0.90 4.16 9.75
N ALA A 285 -0.52 3.34 10.74
CA ALA A 285 0.67 2.51 10.69
C ALA A 285 0.60 1.42 9.62
N ILE A 286 -0.58 0.83 9.41
CA ILE A 286 -0.73 -0.34 8.52
C ILE A 286 -1.26 0.03 7.12
N LEU A 287 -2.04 1.11 6.99
CA LEU A 287 -2.71 1.47 5.73
C LEU A 287 -1.99 2.58 4.96
N PHE A 288 -1.09 3.34 5.58
CA PHE A 288 -0.39 4.44 4.89
C PHE A 288 0.27 3.97 3.58
N LEU A 289 0.99 2.86 3.64
CA LEU A 289 1.75 2.36 2.50
C LEU A 289 0.85 1.75 1.40
N PRO A 290 -0.10 0.85 1.71
CA PRO A 290 -1.12 0.43 0.74
C PRO A 290 -1.88 1.59 0.08
N VAL A 291 -2.29 2.59 0.86
CA VAL A 291 -3.00 3.79 0.35
C VAL A 291 -2.08 4.56 -0.60
N ARG A 292 -0.83 4.81 -0.21
CA ARG A 292 0.17 5.47 -1.05
C ARG A 292 0.43 4.71 -2.34
N THR A 293 0.48 3.38 -2.28
CA THR A 293 0.64 2.55 -3.48
C THR A 293 -0.57 2.64 -4.41
N ALA A 294 -1.80 2.62 -3.88
CA ALA A 294 -3.00 2.80 -4.69
C ALA A 294 -2.99 4.14 -5.45
N TRP A 295 -2.64 5.23 -4.77
CA TRP A 295 -2.62 6.55 -5.40
C TRP A 295 -1.52 6.74 -6.45
N ALA A 296 -0.40 6.02 -6.33
CA ALA A 296 0.80 6.33 -7.10
C ALA A 296 1.30 5.23 -8.04
N ALA A 297 0.99 3.96 -7.78
CA ALA A 297 1.75 2.86 -8.36
C ALA A 297 0.99 1.52 -8.50
N SER A 298 -0.32 1.48 -8.27
CA SER A 298 -1.10 0.26 -8.49
C SER A 298 -2.55 0.57 -8.83
N ASP A 299 -3.15 -0.27 -9.67
CA ASP A 299 -4.57 -0.20 -9.98
C ASP A 299 -5.44 -0.32 -8.71
N LEU A 300 -6.66 0.21 -8.74
CA LEU A 300 -7.57 0.20 -7.61
C LEU A 300 -7.92 -1.22 -7.14
N PHE A 301 -8.28 -2.13 -8.05
CA PHE A 301 -8.69 -3.49 -7.65
C PHE A 301 -7.50 -4.30 -7.15
N ALA A 302 -6.35 -4.17 -7.80
CA ALA A 302 -5.09 -4.73 -7.30
C ALA A 302 -4.72 -4.15 -5.93
N SER A 303 -4.99 -2.87 -5.68
CA SER A 303 -4.74 -2.24 -4.38
C SER A 303 -5.69 -2.73 -3.29
N LEU A 304 -6.97 -2.89 -3.63
CA LEU A 304 -8.01 -3.42 -2.74
C LEU A 304 -7.69 -4.84 -2.27
N LEU A 305 -7.27 -5.69 -3.20
CA LEU A 305 -6.96 -7.09 -2.96
C LEU A 305 -5.47 -7.30 -2.65
N SER A 306 -4.58 -7.23 -3.64
CA SER A 306 -3.15 -7.59 -3.54
C SER A 306 -2.33 -6.70 -2.60
N HIS A 307 -2.63 -5.39 -2.52
CA HIS A 307 -1.98 -4.51 -1.54
C HIS A 307 -2.68 -4.51 -0.18
N GLY A 308 -3.78 -5.25 -0.04
CA GLY A 308 -4.39 -5.57 1.23
C GLY A 308 -5.19 -4.43 1.85
N LEU A 309 -5.71 -3.47 1.09
CA LEU A 309 -6.57 -2.41 1.66
C LEU A 309 -7.81 -3.02 2.33
N ILE A 310 -8.49 -3.96 1.67
CA ILE A 310 -9.67 -4.65 2.27
C ILE A 310 -9.24 -5.44 3.50
N VAL A 311 -8.14 -6.20 3.40
CA VAL A 311 -7.62 -7.01 4.50
C VAL A 311 -7.21 -6.15 5.70
N GLY A 312 -6.58 -5.02 5.45
CA GLY A 312 -6.23 -4.03 6.47
C GLY A 312 -7.46 -3.44 7.13
N LEU A 313 -8.51 -3.10 6.37
CA LEU A 313 -9.78 -2.65 6.93
C LEU A 313 -10.42 -3.73 7.83
N LEU A 314 -10.39 -5.00 7.41
CA LEU A 314 -10.87 -6.12 8.22
C LEU A 314 -10.08 -6.27 9.52
N VAL A 315 -8.75 -6.17 9.48
CA VAL A 315 -7.89 -6.23 10.67
C VAL A 315 -8.18 -5.07 11.64
N VAL A 316 -8.34 -3.85 11.12
CA VAL A 316 -8.70 -2.67 11.93
C VAL A 316 -10.08 -2.85 12.57
N TRP A 317 -11.04 -3.36 11.80
CA TRP A 317 -12.39 -3.65 12.30
C TRP A 317 -12.38 -4.71 13.42
N LEU A 318 -11.65 -5.82 13.23
CA LEU A 318 -11.48 -6.84 14.26
C LEU A 318 -10.84 -6.26 15.54
N TYR A 319 -9.84 -5.39 15.40
CA TYR A 319 -9.19 -4.75 16.54
C TYR A 319 -10.14 -3.84 17.35
N GLY A 320 -11.07 -3.15 16.67
CA GLY A 320 -12.01 -2.23 17.30
C GLY A 320 -12.87 -2.85 18.40
N SER A 321 -13.12 -4.17 18.37
CA SER A 321 -13.89 -4.89 19.39
C SER A 321 -13.36 -4.71 20.82
N HIS A 322 -12.05 -4.47 20.95
CA HIS A 322 -11.37 -4.41 22.24
C HIS A 322 -11.48 -3.04 22.91
N THR A 323 -11.60 -1.99 22.11
CA THR A 323 -11.69 -0.61 22.62
C THR A 323 -13.01 -0.38 23.36
N GLN A 324 -14.08 -1.10 22.99
CA GLN A 324 -15.36 -1.06 23.69
C GLN A 324 -15.37 -1.82 25.02
N THR A 325 -14.50 -2.82 25.21
CA THR A 325 -14.42 -3.59 26.47
C THR A 325 -13.56 -2.88 27.51
N ASP A 326 -12.50 -2.20 27.09
CA ASP A 326 -11.58 -1.48 27.99
C ASP A 326 -12.18 -0.12 28.42
N GLY A 327 -13.02 0.53 27.59
CA GLY A 327 -13.69 1.80 27.92
C GLY A 327 -14.88 1.69 28.90
N LYS A 328 -15.16 0.50 29.44
CA LYS A 328 -16.18 0.25 30.47
C LYS A 328 -15.57 -0.09 31.84
N ARG A 329 -14.26 0.11 32.04
CA ARG A 329 -13.58 -0.10 33.31
C ARG A 329 -12.98 1.18 33.85
#